data_AF-A0A2E1L4W1-F1
#
_entry.id   AF-A0A2E1L4W1-F1
#
_cell.length_a   1.000
_cell.length_b   1.000
_cell.length_c   1.000
_cell.angle_alpha   90.00
_cell.angle_beta   90.00
_cell.angle_gamma   90.00
#
_symmetry.space_group_name_H-M   'P 1'
#
loop_
_entity.id
_entity.type
_entity.pdbx_description
1 polymer ?
#
loop_
_entity_poly.entity_id
_entity_poly.type
_entity_poly.pdbx_seq_one_letter_code
_entity_poly.pdbx_strand_id
1 'polypeptide(L)'
;MDGPEYTITRGNNVWAREDIDGQGGQGYSPDGTTELNFDFELDFEQEPIGYQDASLTNLFYTNNMMHDIWYQYGFDEESGNFQENNYGNSSSPWGSGDSVTADGQDGDGMNNASFGTPPDGGNPTMTMYLWNGPSGEPLTINNGSMAGSYSAIPAGFGVGLPSENPLTAELVLVTDAPVINGDSYDACQSITNGSEIAGKIAVIRRGTCEFGFKILAAQAQGAVGVIMVNNVPGGAISMGEGADDASNTPPSVMVSQDIGEGIISALLSGESISVSLLDTSGFDVDGSFDNGIVAHEYGHGISNRLTAGASTTNCLQNAEQMGEGWSDWFGLMITMEEGDQSTDPRGIGNFASGVPLGESGLSSRRAPYSTDFSINDYTYGDSNNTAQITQPHGVGFVFATMLWDLTWAYVDKYGFDSDLFNGNGGNNKVMQLVLDGLKLQPCSPGFIDGRDAILAADMASTGGQNQCLIWEVFANRGLGYNASQGNSGDRTDQVEDFNLPPDEDPTLENCEVLSLENITNLASVYPNPSNGLVSISSEYINGQTAVQLIDINGRQVFNRNYNFENKINLNFENISSGIYILKLKNNNIFYNYKLILK
;
A
#
# COMPACT_ATOMS: atom_id res chain seq x y z
N MET A 1 -27.64 -21.50 28.07
CA MET A 1 -27.14 -20.99 26.77
C MET A 1 -26.09 -19.96 27.11
N ASP A 2 -24.88 -20.39 27.39
CA ASP A 2 -24.00 -19.64 28.29
C ASP A 2 -23.33 -18.36 27.73
N GLY A 3 -23.98 -17.50 26.94
CA GLY A 3 -23.47 -16.16 26.57
C GLY A 3 -22.19 -16.13 25.70
N PRO A 4 -21.67 -14.92 25.38
CA PRO A 4 -20.38 -14.75 24.72
C PRO A 4 -19.23 -15.15 25.64
N GLU A 5 -18.17 -15.77 25.10
CA GLU A 5 -17.00 -16.22 25.87
C GLU A 5 -16.20 -15.04 26.46
N TYR A 6 -16.23 -13.90 25.77
CA TYR A 6 -15.59 -12.65 26.18
C TYR A 6 -16.53 -11.47 25.88
N THR A 7 -16.45 -10.42 26.70
CA THR A 7 -17.09 -9.11 26.42
C THR A 7 -16.09 -8.08 25.93
N ILE A 8 -14.81 -8.44 25.82
CA ILE A 8 -13.73 -7.61 25.30
C ILE A 8 -13.38 -7.99 23.85
N THR A 9 -12.46 -7.27 23.21
CA THR A 9 -11.89 -7.56 21.88
C THR A 9 -11.02 -8.83 21.85
N ARG A 10 -11.62 -9.96 22.21
CA ARG A 10 -11.01 -11.29 22.25
C ARG A 10 -11.99 -12.34 21.78
N GLY A 11 -11.51 -13.24 20.94
CA GLY A 11 -12.29 -14.37 20.44
C GLY A 11 -11.40 -15.53 20.01
N ASN A 12 -11.96 -16.39 19.15
CA ASN A 12 -11.26 -17.57 18.65
C ASN A 12 -10.09 -17.22 17.72
N ASN A 13 -10.19 -16.11 16.98
CA ASN A 13 -9.28 -15.81 15.88
C ASN A 13 -8.16 -14.85 16.32
N VAL A 14 -8.50 -13.92 17.21
CA VAL A 14 -7.60 -12.84 17.64
C VAL A 14 -7.95 -12.37 19.06
N TRP A 15 -6.93 -11.92 19.77
CA TRP A 15 -7.03 -11.08 20.95
C TRP A 15 -6.31 -9.75 20.68
N ALA A 16 -7.09 -8.67 20.53
CA ALA A 16 -6.56 -7.33 20.36
C ALA A 16 -6.48 -6.60 21.70
N ARG A 17 -5.33 -5.98 21.98
CA ARG A 17 -5.04 -5.30 23.24
C ARG A 17 -4.02 -4.19 23.03
N GLU A 18 -3.89 -3.30 23.99
CA GLU A 18 -2.77 -2.35 24.00
C GLU A 18 -1.47 -3.01 24.44
N ASP A 19 -0.36 -2.42 24.00
CA ASP A 19 0.98 -2.73 24.51
C ASP A 19 1.89 -1.48 24.55
N ILE A 20 1.42 -0.40 25.17
CA ILE A 20 2.11 0.92 25.14
C ILE A 20 3.51 0.87 25.75
N ASP A 21 3.80 -0.09 26.64
CA ASP A 21 5.13 -0.24 27.23
C ASP A 21 6.09 -1.11 26.40
N GLY A 22 5.58 -1.74 25.33
CA GLY A 22 6.33 -2.62 24.42
C GLY A 22 6.87 -3.88 25.09
N GLN A 23 6.34 -4.29 26.25
CA GLN A 23 6.85 -5.46 26.96
C GLN A 23 6.03 -6.72 26.69
N GLY A 24 4.98 -6.62 25.87
CA GLY A 24 3.96 -7.64 25.68
C GLY A 24 3.18 -7.93 26.96
N GLY A 25 2.23 -8.87 26.88
CA GLY A 25 1.68 -9.52 28.07
C GLY A 25 0.16 -9.55 28.16
N GLN A 26 -0.43 -8.79 29.08
CA GLN A 26 -1.88 -8.78 29.35
C GLN A 26 -2.39 -7.34 29.40
N GLY A 27 -2.10 -6.59 28.34
CA GLY A 27 -2.55 -5.21 28.20
C GLY A 27 -4.08 -5.06 28.16
N TYR A 28 -4.54 -3.83 28.25
CA TYR A 28 -5.94 -3.46 28.20
C TYR A 28 -6.62 -3.83 26.86
N SER A 29 -7.87 -4.28 26.92
CA SER A 29 -8.74 -4.53 25.78
C SER A 29 -10.09 -3.84 26.02
N PRO A 30 -10.69 -3.18 25.02
CA PRO A 30 -11.98 -2.50 25.18
C PRO A 30 -13.09 -3.49 25.53
N ASP A 31 -13.98 -3.13 26.45
CA ASP A 31 -15.11 -3.96 26.93
C ASP A 31 -16.43 -3.43 26.39
N GLY A 32 -17.06 -4.20 25.49
CA GLY A 32 -18.39 -3.93 24.94
C GLY A 32 -19.53 -4.22 25.93
N THR A 33 -19.21 -4.57 27.18
CA THR A 33 -20.13 -4.92 28.25
C THR A 33 -20.94 -6.18 27.94
N THR A 34 -21.97 -6.46 28.75
CA THR A 34 -22.92 -7.55 28.46
C THR A 34 -23.77 -7.31 27.20
N GLU A 35 -23.80 -6.08 26.69
CA GLU A 35 -24.53 -5.73 25.46
C GLU A 35 -23.73 -5.98 24.18
N LEU A 36 -22.41 -6.22 24.29
CA LEU A 36 -21.47 -6.37 23.17
C LEU A 36 -21.51 -5.18 22.20
N ASN A 37 -21.62 -3.96 22.74
CA ASN A 37 -21.59 -2.73 21.96
C ASN A 37 -20.18 -2.14 21.95
N PHE A 38 -19.49 -2.25 20.81
CA PHE A 38 -18.14 -1.72 20.58
C PHE A 38 -18.15 -0.45 19.72
N ASP A 39 -19.19 0.38 19.89
CA ASP A 39 -19.32 1.69 19.24
C ASP A 39 -18.68 2.78 20.12
N PHE A 40 -17.38 2.99 19.94
CA PHE A 40 -16.58 3.95 20.69
C PHE A 40 -16.30 5.21 19.89
N GLU A 41 -16.18 6.35 20.56
CA GLU A 41 -15.89 7.63 19.93
C GLU A 41 -14.46 7.64 19.35
N LEU A 42 -14.35 8.09 18.10
CA LEU A 42 -13.09 8.30 17.41
C LEU A 42 -12.90 9.79 17.15
N ASP A 43 -11.79 10.34 17.62
CA ASP A 43 -11.43 11.75 17.45
C ASP A 43 -9.95 11.87 17.10
N PHE A 44 -9.64 12.17 15.84
CA PHE A 44 -8.26 12.38 15.37
C PHE A 44 -7.69 13.77 15.77
N GLU A 45 -8.47 14.62 16.45
CA GLU A 45 -8.02 15.92 16.97
C GLU A 45 -7.46 15.80 18.41
N GLN A 46 -6.95 14.62 18.78
CA GLN A 46 -6.25 14.35 20.05
C GLN A 46 -5.18 13.26 19.88
N GLU A 47 -4.37 13.03 20.93
CA GLU A 47 -3.38 11.95 20.97
C GLU A 47 -4.03 10.55 20.88
N PRO A 48 -3.39 9.56 20.24
CA PRO A 48 -3.90 8.19 20.10
C PRO A 48 -4.40 7.51 21.36
N ILE A 49 -3.79 7.81 22.50
CA ILE A 49 -4.22 7.29 23.80
C ILE A 49 -5.67 7.66 24.14
N GLY A 50 -6.17 8.78 23.62
CA GLY A 50 -7.52 9.30 23.86
C GLY A 50 -8.62 8.54 23.12
N TYR A 51 -8.28 7.74 22.10
CA TYR A 51 -9.23 6.93 21.32
C TYR A 51 -8.82 5.46 21.21
N GLN A 52 -8.06 4.96 22.20
CA GLN A 52 -7.58 3.58 22.25
C GLN A 52 -8.71 2.54 22.10
N ASP A 53 -9.90 2.81 22.64
CA ASP A 53 -11.05 1.90 22.51
C ASP A 53 -11.48 1.67 21.06
N ALA A 54 -11.56 2.75 20.27
CA ALA A 54 -11.90 2.69 18.86
C ALA A 54 -10.78 2.00 18.05
N SER A 55 -9.52 2.30 18.37
CA SER A 55 -8.34 1.72 17.71
C SER A 55 -8.28 0.20 17.86
N LEU A 56 -8.31 -0.31 19.09
CA LEU A 56 -8.23 -1.74 19.37
C LEU A 56 -9.45 -2.50 18.86
N THR A 57 -10.62 -1.85 18.82
CA THR A 57 -11.82 -2.40 18.18
C THR A 57 -11.64 -2.53 16.67
N ASN A 58 -11.05 -1.53 15.99
CA ASN A 58 -10.75 -1.63 14.56
C ASN A 58 -9.71 -2.71 14.28
N LEU A 59 -8.64 -2.79 15.09
CA LEU A 59 -7.62 -3.83 14.98
C LEU A 59 -8.21 -5.23 15.12
N PHE A 60 -9.11 -5.42 16.10
CA PHE A 60 -9.87 -6.66 16.30
C PHE A 60 -10.76 -6.97 15.09
N TYR A 61 -11.49 -5.99 14.59
CA TYR A 61 -12.37 -6.14 13.43
C TYR A 61 -11.58 -6.58 12.20
N THR A 62 -10.52 -5.87 11.84
CA THR A 62 -9.73 -6.15 10.63
C THR A 62 -9.02 -7.51 10.70
N ASN A 63 -8.48 -7.91 11.86
CA ASN A 63 -7.93 -9.25 12.04
C ASN A 63 -8.98 -10.36 11.86
N ASN A 64 -10.20 -10.19 12.39
CA ASN A 64 -11.28 -11.16 12.17
C ASN A 64 -11.75 -11.18 10.71
N MET A 65 -11.81 -10.02 10.04
CA MET A 65 -12.14 -9.94 8.62
C MET A 65 -11.10 -10.68 7.77
N MET A 66 -9.80 -10.47 8.05
CA MET A 66 -8.73 -11.21 7.38
C MET A 66 -8.89 -12.71 7.60
N HIS A 67 -9.09 -13.16 8.85
CA HIS A 67 -9.35 -14.57 9.12
C HIS A 67 -10.52 -15.11 8.28
N ASP A 68 -11.69 -14.49 8.38
CA ASP A 68 -12.93 -15.03 7.82
C ASP A 68 -12.94 -15.00 6.29
N ILE A 69 -12.36 -13.95 5.66
CA ILE A 69 -12.21 -13.87 4.20
C ILE A 69 -11.29 -14.98 3.73
N TRP A 70 -10.06 -15.06 4.26
CA TRP A 70 -9.06 -16.01 3.76
C TRP A 70 -9.37 -17.46 4.11
N TYR A 71 -10.18 -17.69 5.14
CA TYR A 71 -10.79 -18.99 5.41
C TYR A 71 -11.57 -19.52 4.19
N GLN A 72 -12.35 -18.66 3.51
CA GLN A 72 -13.13 -19.07 2.34
C GLN A 72 -12.26 -19.46 1.14
N TYR A 73 -11.02 -18.96 1.09
CA TYR A 73 -10.04 -19.28 0.05
C TYR A 73 -9.05 -20.38 0.45
N GLY A 74 -9.33 -21.06 1.56
CA GLY A 74 -8.60 -22.24 2.01
C GLY A 74 -7.43 -21.94 2.93
N PHE A 75 -7.35 -20.78 3.59
CA PHE A 75 -6.55 -20.64 4.81
C PHE A 75 -7.37 -21.13 6.01
N ASP A 76 -7.58 -22.44 6.04
CA ASP A 76 -8.40 -23.16 7.02
C ASP A 76 -7.54 -23.86 8.09
N GLU A 77 -8.19 -24.60 8.99
CA GLU A 77 -7.51 -25.24 10.13
C GLU A 77 -6.54 -26.35 9.72
N GLU A 78 -6.73 -26.99 8.57
CA GLU A 78 -5.78 -27.97 8.04
C GLU A 78 -4.58 -27.29 7.36
N SER A 79 -4.81 -26.09 6.79
CA SER A 79 -3.77 -25.26 6.20
C SER A 79 -3.00 -24.42 7.23
N GLY A 80 -3.32 -24.56 8.53
CA GLY A 80 -2.65 -23.89 9.64
C GLY A 80 -3.03 -22.41 9.75
N ASN A 81 -4.32 -22.12 9.72
CA ASN A 81 -4.86 -20.81 10.09
C ASN A 81 -4.62 -20.47 11.57
N PHE A 82 -5.09 -19.29 12.00
CA PHE A 82 -4.88 -18.79 13.36
C PHE A 82 -6.16 -18.91 14.18
N GLN A 83 -6.24 -19.95 15.02
CA GLN A 83 -7.43 -20.21 15.83
C GLN A 83 -7.09 -20.82 17.20
N GLU A 84 -7.74 -20.31 18.24
CA GLU A 84 -7.62 -20.87 19.59
C GLU A 84 -8.25 -22.27 19.66
N ASN A 85 -9.36 -22.47 18.96
CA ASN A 85 -10.07 -23.73 18.89
C ASN A 85 -10.46 -24.03 17.43
N ASN A 86 -9.97 -25.17 16.94
CA ASN A 86 -10.22 -25.64 15.57
C ASN A 86 -11.51 -26.47 15.46
N TYR A 87 -12.27 -26.65 16.56
CA TYR A 87 -13.53 -27.38 16.62
C TYR A 87 -13.50 -28.82 16.06
N GLY A 88 -12.31 -29.42 15.99
CA GLY A 88 -12.10 -30.74 15.40
C GLY A 88 -12.00 -30.75 13.86
N ASN A 89 -11.83 -29.59 13.22
CA ASN A 89 -11.72 -29.42 11.77
C ASN A 89 -10.29 -29.61 11.24
N SER A 90 -9.29 -29.76 12.11
CA SER A 90 -7.90 -30.06 11.72
C SER A 90 -7.52 -31.47 12.14
N SER A 91 -6.75 -32.14 11.27
CA SER A 91 -6.06 -33.39 11.60
C SER A 91 -4.64 -33.18 12.12
N SER A 92 -4.15 -31.93 12.12
CA SER A 92 -2.84 -31.54 12.64
C SER A 92 -2.70 -31.95 14.12
N PRO A 93 -1.62 -32.66 14.50
CA PRO A 93 -1.36 -33.00 15.90
C PRO A 93 -0.94 -31.79 16.75
N TRP A 94 -0.68 -30.64 16.11
CA TRP A 94 -0.28 -29.37 16.72
C TRP A 94 -1.40 -28.33 16.70
N GLY A 95 -2.36 -28.45 15.77
CA GLY A 95 -3.29 -27.41 15.34
C GLY A 95 -4.43 -27.12 16.32
N SER A 96 -4.21 -26.10 17.14
CA SER A 96 -5.15 -25.16 17.78
C SER A 96 -4.36 -24.35 18.82
N GLY A 97 -4.96 -23.33 19.43
CA GLY A 97 -4.32 -22.53 20.46
C GLY A 97 -3.39 -21.46 19.91
N ASP A 98 -3.59 -21.06 18.64
CA ASP A 98 -2.72 -20.13 17.93
C ASP A 98 -3.48 -18.95 17.33
N SER A 99 -4.49 -18.47 18.06
CA SER A 99 -5.11 -17.16 17.80
C SER A 99 -4.06 -16.05 17.72
N VAL A 100 -4.31 -15.04 16.88
CA VAL A 100 -3.42 -13.88 16.76
C VAL A 100 -3.45 -13.06 18.05
N THR A 101 -2.29 -12.72 18.56
CA THR A 101 -2.14 -11.65 19.56
C THR A 101 -1.88 -10.35 18.82
N ALA A 102 -2.81 -9.41 18.85
CA ALA A 102 -2.71 -8.14 18.12
C ALA A 102 -2.50 -6.99 19.11
N ASP A 103 -1.26 -6.56 19.23
CA ASP A 103 -0.80 -5.49 20.11
C ASP A 103 -0.93 -4.15 19.34
N GLY A 104 -1.80 -3.26 19.84
CA GLY A 104 -2.06 -1.94 19.27
C GLY A 104 -1.45 -0.81 20.07
N GLN A 105 -1.06 0.27 19.38
CA GLN A 105 -0.30 1.39 19.96
C GLN A 105 0.95 0.91 20.69
N ASP A 106 1.61 -0.09 20.12
CA ASP A 106 2.75 -0.75 20.75
C ASP A 106 3.93 0.22 20.89
N GLY A 107 4.51 0.28 22.08
CA GLY A 107 5.59 1.21 22.45
C GLY A 107 7.00 0.81 22.03
N ASP A 108 7.19 -0.40 21.48
CA ASP A 108 8.49 -0.89 21.04
C ASP A 108 8.97 -0.25 19.72
N GLY A 109 8.08 0.46 19.03
CA GLY A 109 8.38 1.05 17.72
C GLY A 109 7.52 2.25 17.34
N MET A 110 7.89 2.87 16.22
CA MET A 110 7.15 3.96 15.56
C MET A 110 7.31 3.83 14.04
N ASN A 111 6.35 4.34 13.27
CA ASN A 111 6.36 4.41 11.80
C ASN A 111 6.57 3.06 11.11
N ASN A 112 6.00 2.00 11.69
CA ASN A 112 6.11 0.65 11.16
C ASN A 112 4.97 -0.23 11.71
N ALA A 113 5.00 -1.51 11.36
CA ALA A 113 4.28 -2.57 12.05
C ALA A 113 5.10 -3.86 11.95
N SER A 114 4.67 -4.95 12.58
CA SER A 114 5.27 -6.27 12.36
C SER A 114 4.31 -7.43 12.61
N PHE A 115 4.65 -8.60 12.04
CA PHE A 115 3.94 -9.86 12.31
C PHE A 115 4.89 -11.03 12.51
N GLY A 116 4.99 -11.50 13.76
CA GLY A 116 5.73 -12.71 14.11
C GLY A 116 4.92 -13.97 13.82
N THR A 117 5.40 -14.84 12.92
CA THR A 117 4.71 -16.08 12.54
C THR A 117 5.45 -17.34 13.05
N PRO A 118 5.12 -17.87 14.23
CA PRO A 118 5.59 -19.20 14.63
C PRO A 118 4.88 -20.31 13.83
N PRO A 119 5.44 -21.53 13.83
CA PRO A 119 4.76 -22.71 13.30
C PRO A 119 3.35 -22.93 13.89
N ASP A 120 2.52 -23.69 13.17
CA ASP A 120 1.18 -24.13 13.59
C ASP A 120 1.11 -24.57 15.05
N GLY A 121 0.13 -24.05 15.80
CA GLY A 121 -0.03 -24.25 17.23
C GLY A 121 0.76 -23.29 18.15
N GLY A 122 1.53 -22.35 17.58
CA GLY A 122 2.06 -21.20 18.32
C GLY A 122 1.32 -19.90 17.94
N ASN A 123 0.93 -19.09 18.92
CA ASN A 123 0.26 -17.81 18.66
C ASN A 123 1.18 -16.86 17.88
N PRO A 124 0.76 -16.36 16.70
CA PRO A 124 1.44 -15.25 16.07
C PRO A 124 1.18 -13.94 16.82
N THR A 125 2.09 -12.98 16.65
CA THR A 125 1.99 -11.65 17.26
C THR A 125 2.03 -10.59 16.16
N MET A 126 0.97 -9.79 16.07
CA MET A 126 0.94 -8.55 15.28
C MET A 126 1.24 -7.38 16.20
N THR A 127 2.18 -6.51 15.81
CA THR A 127 2.47 -5.27 16.53
C THR A 127 2.16 -4.08 15.62
N MET A 128 1.24 -3.22 16.05
CA MET A 128 0.84 -2.01 15.33
C MET A 128 1.37 -0.80 16.07
N TYR A 129 2.26 -0.04 15.41
CA TYR A 129 2.85 1.17 16.01
C TYR A 129 2.08 2.44 15.65
N LEU A 130 2.35 3.48 16.43
CA LEU A 130 2.01 4.84 16.05
C LEU A 130 2.97 5.35 14.97
N TRP A 131 2.49 6.31 14.19
CA TRP A 131 3.21 6.97 13.11
C TRP A 131 3.32 8.44 13.45
N ASN A 132 4.48 9.03 13.18
CA ASN A 132 4.70 10.43 13.48
C ASN A 132 3.66 11.29 12.75
N GLY A 133 2.96 12.14 13.48
CA GLY A 133 2.04 13.10 12.89
C GLY A 133 2.73 14.04 11.90
N PRO A 134 1.96 14.75 11.04
CA PRO A 134 2.52 15.72 10.12
C PRO A 134 3.36 16.74 10.89
N SER A 135 4.57 17.01 10.43
CA SER A 135 5.56 17.84 11.14
C SER A 135 5.15 19.31 11.36
N GLY A 136 4.00 19.73 10.81
CA GLY A 136 3.43 21.05 10.98
C GLY A 136 4.30 22.20 10.45
N GLU A 137 3.90 23.42 10.78
CA GLU A 137 4.67 24.64 10.54
C GLU A 137 4.93 25.35 11.89
N PRO A 138 5.88 24.84 12.69
CA PRO A 138 6.05 25.28 14.08
C PRO A 138 6.59 26.71 14.21
N LEU A 139 6.99 27.34 13.11
CA LEU A 139 7.44 28.73 13.05
C LEU A 139 6.42 29.59 12.30
N THR A 140 5.81 30.55 13.01
CA THR A 140 5.05 31.64 12.39
C THR A 140 5.81 32.95 12.51
N ILE A 141 6.08 33.62 11.39
CA ILE A 141 6.60 34.99 11.35
C ILE A 141 5.42 35.95 11.30
N ASN A 142 5.22 36.72 12.38
CA ASN A 142 4.00 37.49 12.62
C ASN A 142 3.92 38.78 11.80
N ASN A 143 5.07 39.30 11.34
CA ASN A 143 5.16 40.57 10.64
C ASN A 143 6.45 40.68 9.79
N GLY A 144 6.54 41.73 8.99
CA GLY A 144 7.70 42.00 8.13
C GLY A 144 7.56 41.41 6.73
N SER A 145 8.64 41.48 5.95
CA SER A 145 8.69 41.01 4.56
C SER A 145 8.57 39.48 4.44
N MET A 146 8.88 38.75 5.51
CA MET A 146 8.81 37.30 5.63
C MET A 146 7.59 36.83 6.44
N ALA A 147 6.50 37.60 6.50
CA ALA A 147 5.32 37.18 7.26
C ALA A 147 4.67 35.92 6.66
N GLY A 148 4.42 34.91 7.50
CA GLY A 148 3.88 33.61 7.08
C GLY A 148 4.22 32.49 8.06
N SER A 149 3.69 31.30 7.79
CA SER A 149 4.03 30.07 8.50
C SER A 149 5.08 29.29 7.71
N TYR A 150 5.96 28.60 8.44
CA TYR A 150 7.14 27.96 7.87
C TYR A 150 7.40 26.60 8.53
N SER A 151 7.73 25.60 7.71
CA SER A 151 8.25 24.32 8.20
C SER A 151 9.57 24.52 8.94
N ALA A 152 9.71 23.88 10.10
CA ALA A 152 10.94 23.80 10.85
C ALA A 152 10.97 22.48 11.64
N ILE A 153 12.15 22.01 12.02
CA ILE A 153 12.31 20.78 12.81
C ILE A 153 12.63 21.18 14.26
N PRO A 154 11.80 20.84 15.26
CA PRO A 154 12.12 21.04 16.67
C PRO A 154 13.42 20.32 17.07
N ALA A 155 14.13 20.86 18.06
CA ALA A 155 15.27 20.16 18.66
C ALA A 155 14.80 18.87 19.34
N GLY A 156 15.52 17.75 19.13
CA GLY A 156 15.27 16.49 19.83
C GLY A 156 15.80 16.47 21.27
N PHE A 157 16.11 17.63 21.84
CA PHE A 157 16.66 17.83 23.17
C PHE A 157 16.23 19.21 23.70
N GLY A 158 16.43 19.45 25.00
CA GLY A 158 15.99 20.70 25.64
C GLY A 158 14.50 20.68 25.99
N VAL A 159 13.98 21.86 26.32
CA VAL A 159 12.53 22.04 26.51
C VAL A 159 11.84 22.03 25.15
N GLY A 160 10.83 21.18 24.97
CA GLY A 160 10.04 21.11 23.74
C GLY A 160 9.29 22.41 23.43
N LEU A 161 8.77 22.52 22.20
CA LEU A 161 7.90 23.64 21.84
C LEU A 161 6.61 23.63 22.70
N PRO A 162 6.04 24.79 23.03
CA PRO A 162 4.73 24.83 23.68
C PRO A 162 3.64 24.27 22.75
N SER A 163 2.69 23.49 23.26
CA SER A 163 1.58 22.92 22.47
C SER A 163 0.28 23.73 22.53
N GLU A 164 0.08 24.57 23.55
CA GLU A 164 -1.15 25.38 23.69
C GLU A 164 -0.93 26.88 23.43
N ASN A 165 0.10 27.45 24.06
CA ASN A 165 0.35 28.89 24.08
C ASN A 165 1.66 29.18 23.37
N PRO A 166 1.64 29.85 22.19
CA PRO A 166 2.84 30.05 21.39
C PRO A 166 3.87 30.90 22.12
N LEU A 167 5.13 30.46 22.12
CA LEU A 167 6.26 31.27 22.54
C LEU A 167 6.44 32.40 21.52
N THR A 168 6.01 33.61 21.89
CA THR A 168 6.03 34.78 21.01
C THR A 168 7.04 35.80 21.50
N ALA A 169 8.03 36.14 20.66
CA ALA A 169 9.05 37.14 20.96
C ALA A 169 9.60 37.78 19.68
N GLU A 170 10.37 38.87 19.83
CA GLU A 170 11.15 39.42 18.73
C GLU A 170 12.37 38.55 18.41
N LEU A 171 12.75 38.50 17.15
CA LEU A 171 14.00 37.89 16.70
C LEU A 171 15.20 38.81 16.96
N VAL A 172 16.35 38.18 17.13
CA VAL A 172 17.66 38.83 17.18
C VAL A 172 18.69 37.94 16.53
N LEU A 173 19.45 38.47 15.58
CA LEU A 173 20.57 37.77 14.99
C LEU A 173 21.72 37.75 16.00
N VAL A 174 22.20 36.56 16.35
CA VAL A 174 23.35 36.43 17.24
C VAL A 174 24.61 36.84 16.50
N THR A 175 25.46 37.67 17.13
CA THR A 175 26.79 37.98 16.63
C THR A 175 27.84 37.53 17.63
N ASP A 176 28.92 36.90 17.18
CA ASP A 176 30.03 36.47 18.02
C ASP A 176 31.37 37.10 17.65
N ALA A 177 32.42 36.74 18.38
CA ALA A 177 33.74 37.31 18.17
C ALA A 177 34.35 36.83 16.84
N PRO A 178 34.89 37.73 16.00
CA PRO A 178 35.30 37.39 14.64
C PRO A 178 36.51 36.44 14.62
N VAL A 179 36.46 35.46 13.72
CA VAL A 179 37.57 34.54 13.40
C VAL A 179 37.89 34.61 11.90
N ILE A 180 39.17 34.45 11.55
CA ILE A 180 39.61 34.45 10.15
C ILE A 180 38.94 33.29 9.41
N ASN A 181 38.19 33.62 8.35
CA ASN A 181 37.38 32.66 7.57
C ASN A 181 36.28 31.94 8.38
N GLY A 182 35.88 32.50 9.53
CA GLY A 182 34.75 32.03 10.33
C GLY A 182 33.47 32.80 10.03
N ASP A 183 32.35 32.24 10.46
CA ASP A 183 31.04 32.88 10.36
C ASP A 183 30.72 33.61 11.66
N SER A 184 30.45 34.92 11.60
CA SER A 184 30.19 35.71 12.81
C SER A 184 28.78 35.54 13.40
N TYR A 185 27.95 34.68 12.80
CA TYR A 185 26.58 34.42 13.23
C TYR A 185 26.38 32.98 13.73
N ASP A 186 27.46 32.22 13.91
CA ASP A 186 27.37 30.80 14.27
C ASP A 186 27.42 30.53 15.78
N ALA A 187 27.72 31.54 16.60
CA ALA A 187 27.81 31.43 18.05
C ALA A 187 28.82 30.38 18.55
N CYS A 188 29.81 30.03 17.72
CA CYS A 188 30.91 29.17 18.14
C CYS A 188 32.00 29.94 18.89
N GLN A 189 31.96 31.27 18.89
CA GLN A 189 32.81 32.14 19.70
C GLN A 189 32.00 32.86 20.78
N SER A 190 32.66 33.67 21.61
CA SER A 190 31.95 34.47 22.61
C SER A 190 30.99 35.44 21.94
N ILE A 191 29.70 35.33 22.28
CA ILE A 191 28.64 36.23 21.80
C ILE A 191 28.96 37.67 22.21
N THR A 192 28.85 38.60 21.25
CA THR A 192 29.23 40.01 21.39
C THR A 192 28.04 40.95 21.55
N ASN A 193 26.84 40.56 21.10
CA ASN A 193 25.61 41.34 21.23
C ASN A 193 24.66 40.82 22.32
N GLY A 194 25.20 40.20 23.38
CA GLY A 194 24.41 39.56 24.44
C GLY A 194 23.33 40.44 25.09
N SER A 195 23.56 41.76 25.20
CA SER A 195 22.58 42.71 25.74
C SER A 195 21.31 42.85 24.88
N GLU A 196 21.37 42.47 23.61
CA GLU A 196 20.24 42.51 22.67
C GLU A 196 19.44 41.21 22.67
N ILE A 197 19.99 40.13 23.25
CA ILE A 197 19.43 38.77 23.20
C ILE A 197 18.41 38.52 24.31
N ALA A 198 18.57 39.15 25.47
CA ALA A 198 17.72 38.91 26.63
C ALA A 198 16.22 39.10 26.32
N GLY A 199 15.42 38.04 26.52
CA GLY A 199 13.98 38.04 26.28
C GLY A 199 13.55 37.86 24.82
N LYS A 200 14.50 37.62 23.91
CA LYS A 200 14.26 37.45 22.47
C LYS A 200 14.55 36.02 22.01
N ILE A 201 14.10 35.70 20.79
CA ILE A 201 14.43 34.44 20.12
C ILE A 201 15.69 34.67 19.27
N ALA A 202 16.74 33.92 19.58
CA ALA A 202 18.05 34.04 18.94
C ALA A 202 18.06 33.31 17.59
N VAL A 203 18.49 33.99 16.52
CA VAL A 203 18.75 33.39 15.21
C VAL A 203 20.25 33.09 15.12
N ILE A 204 20.60 31.83 14.93
CA ILE A 204 21.98 31.34 14.91
C ILE A 204 22.20 30.52 13.64
N ARG A 205 23.30 30.74 12.93
CA ARG A 205 23.66 29.91 11.78
C ARG A 205 24.38 28.64 12.25
N ARG A 206 24.08 27.52 11.61
CA ARG A 206 24.83 26.27 11.79
C ARG A 206 26.30 26.51 11.45
N GLY A 207 27.20 25.95 12.26
CA GLY A 207 28.65 26.15 12.14
C GLY A 207 29.41 24.89 12.55
N THR A 208 30.62 25.06 13.05
CA THR A 208 31.54 23.94 13.36
C THR A 208 31.42 23.38 14.77
N CYS A 209 30.88 24.14 15.71
CA CYS A 209 30.56 23.70 17.07
C CYS A 209 29.17 23.05 17.14
N GLU A 210 28.95 22.29 18.21
CA GLU A 210 27.76 21.48 18.44
C GLU A 210 26.50 22.34 18.70
N PHE A 211 25.31 21.79 18.42
CA PHE A 211 24.06 22.54 18.54
C PHE A 211 23.73 22.91 19.99
N GLY A 212 23.89 21.96 20.93
CA GLY A 212 23.68 22.20 22.35
C GLY A 212 24.56 23.34 22.88
N PHE A 213 25.84 23.37 22.50
CA PHE A 213 26.76 24.46 22.85
C PHE A 213 26.23 25.84 22.41
N LYS A 214 25.79 25.97 21.16
CA LYS A 214 25.27 27.23 20.60
C LYS A 214 24.03 27.72 21.37
N ILE A 215 23.10 26.80 21.63
CA ILE A 215 21.84 27.11 22.31
C ILE A 215 22.10 27.48 23.78
N LEU A 216 22.99 26.76 24.48
CA LEU A 216 23.44 27.10 25.82
C LEU A 216 24.11 28.49 25.87
N ALA A 217 24.92 28.83 24.87
CA ALA A 217 25.56 30.15 24.79
C ALA A 217 24.52 31.28 24.65
N ALA A 218 23.50 31.09 23.81
CA ALA A 218 22.40 32.04 23.67
C ALA A 218 21.51 32.12 24.92
N GLN A 219 21.20 30.97 25.54
CA GLN A 219 20.49 30.89 26.82
C GLN A 219 21.22 31.66 27.92
N ALA A 220 22.55 31.57 27.98
CA ALA A 220 23.37 32.32 28.93
C ALA A 220 23.29 33.85 28.73
N GLN A 221 22.91 34.32 27.53
CA GLN A 221 22.59 35.73 27.25
C GLN A 221 21.11 36.07 27.46
N GLY A 222 20.29 35.13 27.93
CA GLY A 222 18.88 35.32 28.23
C GLY A 222 17.92 35.08 27.06
N ALA A 223 18.34 34.36 26.01
CA ALA A 223 17.44 33.94 24.94
C ALA A 223 16.30 33.08 25.50
N VAL A 224 15.08 33.32 25.02
CA VAL A 224 13.88 32.55 25.42
C VAL A 224 13.54 31.43 24.43
N GLY A 225 14.19 31.42 23.27
CA GLY A 225 14.10 30.38 22.24
C GLY A 225 15.20 30.57 21.19
N VAL A 226 15.41 29.57 20.33
CA VAL A 226 16.42 29.62 19.25
C VAL A 226 15.85 29.15 17.92
N ILE A 227 16.17 29.88 16.85
CA ILE A 227 16.02 29.43 15.46
C ILE A 227 17.41 29.16 14.91
N MET A 228 17.72 27.88 14.67
CA MET A 228 18.94 27.43 14.03
C MET A 228 18.76 27.46 12.51
N VAL A 229 19.67 28.09 11.78
CA VAL A 229 19.64 28.19 10.32
C VAL A 229 20.59 27.15 9.73
N ASN A 230 20.09 26.23 8.90
CA ASN A 230 20.97 25.30 8.19
C ASN A 230 21.88 26.07 7.22
N ASN A 231 23.17 25.74 7.21
CA ASN A 231 24.19 26.42 6.40
C ASN A 231 24.53 25.67 5.10
N VAL A 232 23.84 24.57 4.81
CA VAL A 232 23.98 23.76 3.60
C VAL A 232 22.68 23.85 2.79
N PRO A 233 22.74 23.97 1.45
CA PRO A 233 21.54 23.92 0.61
C PRO A 233 20.71 22.66 0.86
N GLY A 234 19.41 22.83 1.05
CA GLY A 234 18.47 21.76 1.38
C GLY A 234 17.57 22.10 2.57
N GLY A 235 16.78 21.10 3.01
CA GLY A 235 15.86 21.22 4.13
C GLY A 235 16.55 21.40 5.49
N ALA A 236 15.74 21.60 6.52
CA ALA A 236 16.20 21.47 7.90
C ALA A 236 16.66 20.03 8.18
N ILE A 237 17.53 19.86 9.17
CA ILE A 237 17.97 18.55 9.66
C ILE A 237 17.70 18.44 11.15
N SER A 238 17.62 17.20 11.66
CA SER A 238 17.53 16.99 13.10
C SER A 238 18.80 17.51 13.80
N MET A 239 18.60 18.23 14.90
CA MET A 239 19.69 18.77 15.73
C MET A 239 20.08 17.73 16.79
N GLY A 240 21.32 17.26 16.75
CA GLY A 240 21.91 16.45 17.82
C GLY A 240 22.45 17.32 18.96
N GLU A 241 22.23 16.90 20.20
CA GLU A 241 22.62 17.65 21.40
C GLU A 241 24.13 18.00 21.43
N GLY A 242 24.98 17.00 21.24
CA GLY A 242 26.43 17.12 21.38
C GLY A 242 26.92 16.51 22.70
N ALA A 243 28.11 16.92 23.15
CA ALA A 243 28.75 16.46 24.38
C ALA A 243 28.37 17.30 25.62
N ASP A 244 27.87 18.52 25.41
CA ASP A 244 27.40 19.40 26.48
C ASP A 244 25.97 19.04 26.89
N ASP A 245 25.68 19.06 28.20
CA ASP A 245 24.33 18.86 28.74
C ASP A 245 23.43 20.06 28.42
N ALA A 246 22.62 19.92 27.38
CA ALA A 246 21.67 20.91 26.90
C ALA A 246 20.20 20.49 27.17
N SER A 247 19.98 19.54 28.08
CA SER A 247 18.66 19.02 28.46
C SER A 247 17.66 20.08 28.95
N ASN A 248 18.15 21.23 29.45
CA ASN A 248 17.33 22.34 29.96
C ASN A 248 17.43 23.62 29.12
N THR A 249 17.80 23.48 27.85
CA THR A 249 17.85 24.61 26.90
C THR A 249 16.45 25.09 26.50
N PRO A 250 16.30 26.36 26.09
CA PRO A 250 15.01 26.89 25.67
C PRO A 250 14.48 26.23 24.38
N PRO A 251 13.17 26.33 24.10
CA PRO A 251 12.57 25.77 22.89
C PRO A 251 13.28 26.24 21.62
N SER A 252 13.65 25.28 20.77
CA SER A 252 14.53 25.50 19.64
C SER A 252 14.03 24.77 18.39
N VAL A 253 14.15 25.42 17.22
CA VAL A 253 13.81 24.83 15.91
C VAL A 253 14.92 25.05 14.91
N MET A 254 15.04 24.17 13.92
CA MET A 254 15.89 24.36 12.74
C MET A 254 15.06 24.65 11.50
N VAL A 255 15.46 25.68 10.74
CA VAL A 255 14.90 25.99 9.42
C VAL A 255 15.89 25.65 8.30
N SER A 256 15.37 25.52 7.07
CA SER A 256 16.18 25.36 5.87
C SER A 256 17.09 26.58 5.64
N GLN A 257 18.11 26.41 4.79
CA GLN A 257 19.00 27.51 4.43
C GLN A 257 18.22 28.68 3.81
N ASP A 258 17.32 28.41 2.87
CA ASP A 258 16.58 29.46 2.16
C ASP A 258 15.71 30.31 3.10
N ILE A 259 15.00 29.66 4.02
CA ILE A 259 14.17 30.35 5.02
C ILE A 259 15.06 31.17 5.96
N GLY A 260 16.11 30.53 6.50
CA GLY A 260 16.96 31.17 7.49
C GLY A 260 17.78 32.34 6.95
N GLU A 261 18.32 32.24 5.73
CA GLU A 261 19.02 33.36 5.09
C GLU A 261 18.07 34.51 4.71
N GLY A 262 16.80 34.21 4.42
CA GLY A 262 15.74 35.21 4.28
C GLY A 262 15.50 35.98 5.58
N ILE A 263 15.38 35.28 6.71
CA ILE A 263 15.25 35.87 8.06
C ILE A 263 16.48 36.74 8.38
N ILE A 264 17.68 36.20 8.20
CA ILE A 264 18.95 36.92 8.46
C ILE A 264 19.02 38.20 7.62
N SER A 265 18.67 38.12 6.33
CA SER A 265 18.69 39.28 5.43
C SER A 265 17.70 40.37 5.86
N ALA A 266 16.49 39.99 6.27
CA ALA A 266 15.48 40.92 6.77
C ALA A 266 15.94 41.62 8.07
N LEU A 267 16.52 40.87 9.02
CA LEU A 267 17.09 41.43 10.25
C LEU A 267 18.26 42.39 9.97
N LEU A 268 19.17 42.03 9.06
CA LEU A 268 20.29 42.89 8.66
C LEU A 268 19.84 44.16 7.92
N SER A 269 18.67 44.13 7.27
CA SER A 269 18.06 45.32 6.67
C SER A 269 17.40 46.27 7.69
N GLY A 270 17.36 45.86 8.96
CA GLY A 270 16.81 46.64 10.08
C GLY A 270 15.33 46.37 10.35
N GLU A 271 14.74 45.30 9.81
CA GLU A 271 13.37 44.90 10.17
C GLU A 271 13.31 44.40 11.62
N SER A 272 12.29 44.84 12.37
CA SER A 272 11.93 44.18 13.63
C SER A 272 10.89 43.10 13.34
N ILE A 273 11.28 41.85 13.58
CA ILE A 273 10.46 40.67 13.28
C ILE A 273 10.05 40.03 14.60
N SER A 274 8.75 39.86 14.81
CA SER A 274 8.19 39.02 15.86
C SER A 274 7.82 37.67 15.27
N VAL A 275 8.10 36.61 16.02
CA VAL A 275 7.71 35.24 15.65
C VAL A 275 6.97 34.58 16.79
N SER A 276 6.23 33.53 16.43
CA SER A 276 5.58 32.61 17.34
C SER A 276 6.11 31.21 17.06
N LEU A 277 6.64 30.55 18.09
CA LEU A 277 6.99 29.13 18.07
C LEU A 277 5.91 28.35 18.81
N LEU A 278 5.30 27.39 18.13
CA LEU A 278 4.28 26.50 18.68
C LEU A 278 4.55 25.10 18.14
N ASP A 279 4.37 24.09 18.97
CA ASP A 279 4.29 22.74 18.45
C ASP A 279 3.01 22.60 17.64
N THR A 280 3.18 22.55 16.33
CA THR A 280 2.09 22.29 15.39
C THR A 280 2.22 20.92 14.77
N SER A 281 3.08 20.05 15.32
CA SER A 281 3.05 18.65 14.90
C SER A 281 1.62 18.15 15.10
N GLY A 282 1.07 17.52 14.06
CA GLY A 282 -0.20 16.83 14.22
C GLY A 282 -0.01 15.73 15.25
N PHE A 283 -1.11 15.31 15.87
CA PHE A 283 -1.11 14.12 16.70
C PHE A 283 -0.56 12.93 15.90
N ASP A 284 0.14 12.04 16.60
CA ASP A 284 0.60 10.80 15.98
C ASP A 284 -0.60 10.05 15.38
N VAL A 285 -0.36 9.43 14.24
CA VAL A 285 -1.38 8.65 13.52
C VAL A 285 -1.31 7.21 14.00
N ASP A 286 -2.43 6.66 14.41
CA ASP A 286 -2.49 5.26 14.84
C ASP A 286 -2.56 4.33 13.62
N GLY A 287 -1.52 3.52 13.44
CA GLY A 287 -1.40 2.58 12.33
C GLY A 287 -2.53 1.54 12.29
N SER A 288 -3.21 1.31 13.42
CA SER A 288 -4.34 0.39 13.52
C SER A 288 -5.54 0.80 12.69
N PHE A 289 -5.63 2.07 12.25
CA PHE A 289 -6.66 2.55 11.33
C PHE A 289 -6.27 2.49 9.85
N ASP A 290 -5.00 2.20 9.53
CA ASP A 290 -4.60 1.88 8.17
C ASP A 290 -4.82 0.38 7.91
N ASN A 291 -6.05 0.04 7.49
CA ASN A 291 -6.44 -1.36 7.25
C ASN A 291 -5.56 -2.06 6.20
N GLY A 292 -4.90 -1.30 5.31
CA GLY A 292 -3.91 -1.84 4.37
C GLY A 292 -2.67 -2.38 5.09
N ILE A 293 -2.20 -1.68 6.13
CA ILE A 293 -1.07 -2.13 6.97
C ILE A 293 -1.48 -3.34 7.82
N VAL A 294 -2.64 -3.29 8.49
CA VAL A 294 -3.11 -4.42 9.31
C VAL A 294 -3.24 -5.70 8.46
N ALA A 295 -3.77 -5.58 7.25
CA ALA A 295 -3.88 -6.70 6.33
C ALA A 295 -2.54 -7.14 5.74
N HIS A 296 -1.61 -6.21 5.50
CA HIS A 296 -0.24 -6.53 5.11
C HIS A 296 0.43 -7.42 6.17
N GLU A 297 0.37 -7.01 7.45
CA GLU A 297 0.95 -7.78 8.54
C GLU A 297 0.32 -9.16 8.67
N TYR A 298 -1.02 -9.26 8.61
CA TYR A 298 -1.69 -10.57 8.60
C TYR A 298 -1.28 -11.43 7.39
N GLY A 299 -1.02 -10.78 6.25
CA GLY A 299 -0.51 -11.40 5.02
C GLY A 299 0.85 -12.09 5.18
N HIS A 300 1.72 -11.58 6.06
CA HIS A 300 2.93 -12.29 6.46
C HIS A 300 2.59 -13.60 7.17
N GLY A 301 1.58 -13.59 8.04
CA GLY A 301 1.08 -14.78 8.71
C GLY A 301 0.63 -15.86 7.72
N ILE A 302 -0.23 -15.47 6.78
CA ILE A 302 -0.77 -16.37 5.75
C ILE A 302 0.37 -16.94 4.90
N SER A 303 1.20 -16.09 4.32
CA SER A 303 2.26 -16.51 3.39
C SER A 303 3.30 -17.40 4.07
N ASN A 304 3.70 -17.12 5.32
CA ASN A 304 4.64 -17.96 6.07
C ASN A 304 4.04 -19.30 6.51
N ARG A 305 2.75 -19.37 6.85
CA ARG A 305 2.09 -20.65 7.19
C ARG A 305 1.88 -21.53 5.95
N LEU A 306 1.55 -20.95 4.80
CA LEU A 306 1.25 -21.74 3.60
C LEU A 306 2.52 -22.21 2.86
N THR A 307 3.54 -21.36 2.79
CA THR A 307 4.79 -21.68 2.07
C THR A 307 5.48 -22.87 2.69
N ALA A 308 5.63 -23.96 1.92
CA ALA A 308 6.22 -25.23 2.38
C ALA A 308 5.54 -25.87 3.61
N GLY A 309 4.30 -25.46 3.91
CA GLY A 309 3.43 -26.02 4.93
C GLY A 309 3.58 -25.43 6.35
N ALA A 310 2.48 -25.49 7.11
CA ALA A 310 2.27 -24.73 8.35
C ALA A 310 3.25 -24.99 9.50
N SER A 311 4.02 -26.07 9.44
CA SER A 311 5.07 -26.36 10.42
C SER A 311 6.40 -25.65 10.14
N THR A 312 6.56 -24.97 8.98
CA THR A 312 7.84 -24.44 8.50
C THR A 312 7.73 -22.96 8.11
N THR A 313 7.77 -22.05 9.09
CA THR A 313 7.48 -20.62 8.86
C THR A 313 8.70 -19.73 8.54
N ASN A 314 9.88 -20.32 8.33
CA ASN A 314 11.11 -19.58 8.01
C ASN A 314 11.49 -19.66 6.52
N CYS A 315 10.51 -19.91 5.66
CA CYS A 315 10.74 -20.16 4.24
C CYS A 315 10.77 -18.92 3.34
N LEU A 316 10.47 -17.73 3.88
CA LEU A 316 10.49 -16.45 3.15
C LEU A 316 11.57 -15.51 3.72
N GLN A 317 12.80 -16.03 3.83
CA GLN A 317 13.93 -15.32 4.45
C GLN A 317 15.10 -15.12 3.48
N ASN A 318 14.97 -15.62 2.26
CA ASN A 318 15.99 -15.51 1.21
C ASN A 318 16.02 -14.10 0.58
N ALA A 319 17.08 -13.78 -0.16
CA ALA A 319 17.30 -12.44 -0.66
C ALA A 319 16.25 -11.99 -1.70
N GLU A 320 15.82 -12.92 -2.54
CA GLU A 320 14.81 -12.73 -3.59
C GLU A 320 13.38 -13.05 -3.10
N GLN A 321 13.18 -13.16 -1.79
CA GLN A 321 11.88 -13.56 -1.24
C GLN A 321 10.77 -12.58 -1.62
N MET A 322 9.56 -13.10 -1.72
CA MET A 322 8.37 -12.39 -2.19
C MET A 322 7.40 -12.02 -1.03
N GLY A 323 7.74 -12.31 0.23
CA GLY A 323 6.93 -12.15 1.46
C GLY A 323 6.16 -10.84 1.50
N GLU A 324 6.91 -9.76 1.47
CA GLU A 324 6.45 -8.36 1.37
C GLU A 324 5.46 -8.12 0.22
N GLY A 325 5.65 -8.79 -0.91
CA GLY A 325 4.80 -8.67 -2.09
C GLY A 325 3.46 -9.37 -1.93
N TRP A 326 3.43 -10.57 -1.34
CA TRP A 326 2.15 -11.19 -0.96
C TRP A 326 1.40 -10.35 0.07
N SER A 327 2.11 -9.85 1.08
CA SER A 327 1.52 -9.01 2.13
C SER A 327 0.86 -7.75 1.57
N ASP A 328 1.54 -7.02 0.67
CA ASP A 328 0.92 -5.88 -0.01
C ASP A 328 -0.31 -6.30 -0.81
N TRP A 329 -0.20 -7.38 -1.57
CA TRP A 329 -1.30 -7.86 -2.39
C TRP A 329 -2.51 -8.23 -1.52
N PHE A 330 -2.33 -8.85 -0.36
CA PHE A 330 -3.41 -9.09 0.60
C PHE A 330 -4.10 -7.79 1.04
N GLY A 331 -3.34 -6.74 1.37
CA GLY A 331 -3.89 -5.43 1.71
C GLY A 331 -4.61 -4.75 0.54
N LEU A 332 -4.08 -4.86 -0.68
CA LEU A 332 -4.73 -4.34 -1.89
C LEU A 332 -6.06 -5.04 -2.17
N MET A 333 -6.10 -6.37 -2.04
CA MET A 333 -7.30 -7.16 -2.35
C MET A 333 -8.47 -6.83 -1.43
N ILE A 334 -8.23 -6.69 -0.13
CA ILE A 334 -9.32 -6.42 0.84
C ILE A 334 -9.77 -4.96 0.86
N THR A 335 -8.99 -4.06 0.24
CA THR A 335 -9.33 -2.64 0.10
C THR A 335 -9.75 -2.28 -1.33
N MET A 336 -9.94 -3.26 -2.21
CA MET A 336 -10.44 -3.04 -3.57
C MET A 336 -11.96 -2.77 -3.54
N GLU A 337 -12.42 -1.76 -4.29
CA GLU A 337 -13.80 -1.28 -4.26
C GLU A 337 -14.49 -1.39 -5.63
N GLU A 338 -15.84 -1.44 -5.60
CA GLU A 338 -16.63 -1.38 -6.84
C GLU A 338 -16.44 -0.01 -7.52
N GLY A 339 -15.89 -0.02 -8.73
CA GLY A 339 -15.66 1.19 -9.53
C GLY A 339 -14.18 1.52 -9.73
N ASP A 340 -13.28 0.91 -8.96
CA ASP A 340 -11.84 0.93 -9.20
C ASP A 340 -11.53 0.51 -10.65
N GLN A 341 -10.43 1.01 -11.21
CA GLN A 341 -9.92 0.68 -12.53
C GLN A 341 -8.50 0.12 -12.44
N SER A 342 -8.11 -0.69 -13.43
CA SER A 342 -6.76 -1.26 -13.53
C SER A 342 -5.64 -0.23 -13.57
N THR A 343 -5.93 0.94 -14.13
CA THR A 343 -5.00 2.06 -14.24
C THR A 343 -4.95 2.96 -13.00
N ASP A 344 -5.84 2.77 -12.02
CA ASP A 344 -5.86 3.65 -10.85
C ASP A 344 -4.58 3.47 -10.01
N PRO A 345 -3.94 4.57 -9.57
CA PRO A 345 -2.74 4.50 -8.75
C PRO A 345 -3.09 4.12 -7.30
N ARG A 346 -2.60 2.96 -6.84
CA ARG A 346 -2.85 2.43 -5.49
C ARG A 346 -1.59 2.37 -4.64
N GLY A 347 -1.53 3.14 -3.56
CA GLY A 347 -0.46 3.05 -2.57
C GLY A 347 -0.76 2.10 -1.41
N ILE A 348 0.24 1.90 -0.55
CA ILE A 348 0.11 1.16 0.71
C ILE A 348 0.60 2.06 1.85
N GLY A 349 -0.14 2.12 2.96
CA GLY A 349 0.22 2.90 4.15
C GLY A 349 0.00 4.41 4.01
N ASN A 350 -0.79 4.87 3.04
CA ASN A 350 -1.02 6.29 2.76
C ASN A 350 -1.61 7.04 3.97
N PHE A 351 -2.55 6.42 4.70
CA PHE A 351 -3.17 7.05 5.86
C PHE A 351 -2.14 7.22 6.98
N ALA A 352 -1.47 6.12 7.36
CA ALA A 352 -0.50 6.13 8.44
C ALA A 352 0.72 7.03 8.16
N SER A 353 1.18 7.08 6.91
CA SER A 353 2.32 7.92 6.50
C SER A 353 1.96 9.38 6.19
N GLY A 354 0.67 9.74 6.20
CA GLY A 354 0.20 11.07 5.82
C GLY A 354 0.43 11.42 4.33
N VAL A 355 0.66 10.41 3.48
CA VAL A 355 0.89 10.58 2.05
C VAL A 355 -0.44 10.56 1.30
N PRO A 356 -0.74 11.53 0.41
CA PRO A 356 -2.01 11.56 -0.32
C PRO A 356 -2.32 10.29 -1.12
N LEU A 357 -3.61 10.01 -1.32
CA LEU A 357 -4.05 8.95 -2.22
C LEU A 357 -3.58 9.23 -3.66
N GLY A 358 -3.28 8.16 -4.40
CA GLY A 358 -2.70 8.21 -5.74
C GLY A 358 -1.16 8.31 -5.77
N GLU A 359 -0.53 8.41 -4.61
CA GLU A 359 0.92 8.22 -4.43
C GLU A 359 1.21 6.86 -3.78
N SER A 360 2.47 6.42 -3.79
CA SER A 360 2.87 5.07 -3.35
C SER A 360 2.63 4.78 -1.86
N GLY A 361 2.42 5.82 -1.04
CA GLY A 361 2.37 5.71 0.42
C GLY A 361 3.78 5.54 1.00
N LEU A 362 4.14 4.34 1.45
CA LEU A 362 5.46 4.05 2.02
C LEU A 362 6.59 4.17 0.99
N SER A 363 7.68 4.84 1.36
CA SER A 363 8.84 5.11 0.47
C SER A 363 9.58 3.87 -0.05
N SER A 364 9.36 2.71 0.58
CA SER A 364 9.90 1.43 0.11
C SER A 364 9.17 0.91 -1.14
N ARG A 365 7.98 1.43 -1.43
CA ARG A 365 7.21 1.21 -2.67
C ARG A 365 7.51 2.37 -3.62
N ARG A 366 8.21 2.08 -4.71
CA ARG A 366 8.82 3.14 -5.54
C ARG A 366 7.84 3.80 -6.51
N ALA A 367 6.69 3.19 -6.73
CA ALA A 367 5.55 3.71 -7.46
C ALA A 367 4.24 3.17 -6.85
N PRO A 368 3.08 3.81 -7.09
CA PRO A 368 1.79 3.20 -6.82
C PRO A 368 1.61 1.92 -7.65
N TYR A 369 0.86 0.95 -7.15
CA TYR A 369 0.40 -0.20 -7.93
C TYR A 369 -0.60 0.25 -9.00
N SER A 370 -0.31 -0.07 -10.25
CA SER A 370 -1.14 0.25 -11.41
C SER A 370 -0.70 -0.60 -12.61
N THR A 371 -1.64 -0.99 -13.47
CA THR A 371 -1.33 -1.64 -14.75
C THR A 371 -0.86 -0.63 -15.82
N ASP A 372 -0.94 0.67 -15.55
CA ASP A 372 -0.41 1.71 -16.42
C ASP A 372 1.11 1.85 -16.21
N PHE A 373 1.88 1.45 -17.22
CA PHE A 373 3.34 1.56 -17.20
C PHE A 373 3.86 3.00 -17.12
N SER A 374 3.03 4.02 -17.36
CA SER A 374 3.42 5.41 -17.10
C SER A 374 3.37 5.78 -15.61
N ILE A 375 2.66 4.99 -14.80
CA ILE A 375 2.57 5.13 -13.34
C ILE A 375 3.55 4.16 -12.66
N ASN A 376 3.60 2.91 -13.11
CA ASN A 376 4.47 1.88 -12.55
C ASN A 376 5.07 1.03 -13.68
N ASP A 377 6.32 1.31 -14.06
CA ASP A 377 7.07 0.63 -15.10
C ASP A 377 7.99 -0.49 -14.58
N TYR A 378 7.91 -0.84 -13.29
CA TYR A 378 8.82 -1.81 -12.69
C TYR A 378 8.65 -3.20 -13.28
N THR A 379 9.78 -3.84 -13.61
CA THR A 379 9.87 -5.21 -14.14
C THR A 379 10.74 -6.08 -13.25
N TYR A 380 10.78 -7.38 -13.54
CA TYR A 380 11.60 -8.34 -12.83
C TYR A 380 13.07 -7.92 -12.73
N GLY A 381 13.65 -7.36 -13.80
CA GLY A 381 15.04 -6.92 -13.81
C GLY A 381 15.37 -5.83 -12.77
N ASP A 382 14.38 -5.05 -12.32
CA ASP A 382 14.58 -4.02 -11.30
C ASP A 382 14.91 -4.60 -9.92
N SER A 383 14.57 -5.86 -9.65
CA SER A 383 14.95 -6.55 -8.40
C SER A 383 16.47 -6.50 -8.14
N ASN A 384 17.25 -6.46 -9.22
CA ASN A 384 18.72 -6.37 -9.21
C ASN A 384 19.26 -4.99 -8.78
N ASN A 385 18.44 -3.93 -8.80
CA ASN A 385 18.88 -2.56 -8.59
C ASN A 385 19.02 -2.23 -7.10
N THR A 386 20.17 -2.56 -6.52
CA THR A 386 20.41 -2.38 -5.08
C THR A 386 20.48 -0.93 -4.62
N ALA A 387 20.62 0.02 -5.54
CA ALA A 387 20.68 1.44 -5.21
C ALA A 387 19.29 2.08 -5.06
N GLN A 388 18.26 1.52 -5.71
CA GLN A 388 16.91 2.10 -5.72
C GLN A 388 15.86 1.18 -5.09
N ILE A 389 16.05 -0.14 -5.18
CA ILE A 389 15.13 -1.14 -4.65
C ILE A 389 15.68 -1.64 -3.31
N THR A 390 14.90 -1.44 -2.25
CA THR A 390 15.21 -1.91 -0.90
C THR A 390 14.96 -3.42 -0.77
N GLN A 391 15.57 -4.05 0.22
CA GLN A 391 15.34 -5.45 0.58
C GLN A 391 14.89 -5.51 2.04
N PRO A 392 13.88 -6.31 2.41
CA PRO A 392 13.04 -7.13 1.52
C PRO A 392 11.95 -6.33 0.76
N HIS A 393 11.51 -5.22 1.34
CA HIS A 393 10.35 -4.42 0.93
C HIS A 393 10.26 -4.09 -0.57
N GLY A 394 11.31 -3.49 -1.14
CA GLY A 394 11.34 -3.13 -2.56
C GLY A 394 11.36 -4.34 -3.50
N VAL A 395 11.93 -5.47 -3.08
CA VAL A 395 11.86 -6.72 -3.86
C VAL A 395 10.41 -7.21 -3.87
N GLY A 396 9.75 -7.26 -2.72
CA GLY A 396 8.33 -7.58 -2.63
C GLY A 396 7.44 -6.68 -3.49
N PHE A 397 7.72 -5.38 -3.52
CA PHE A 397 7.01 -4.41 -4.37
C PHE A 397 7.03 -4.80 -5.86
N VAL A 398 8.16 -5.27 -6.38
CA VAL A 398 8.25 -5.74 -7.78
C VAL A 398 7.35 -6.96 -8.01
N PHE A 399 7.29 -7.89 -7.05
CA PHE A 399 6.42 -9.06 -7.16
C PHE A 399 4.92 -8.69 -7.06
N ALA A 400 4.56 -7.86 -6.08
CA ALA A 400 3.19 -7.37 -5.90
C ALA A 400 2.68 -6.63 -7.14
N THR A 401 3.56 -5.90 -7.84
CA THR A 401 3.22 -5.25 -9.12
C THR A 401 2.76 -6.27 -10.16
N MET A 402 3.38 -7.45 -10.24
CA MET A 402 2.95 -8.53 -11.14
C MET A 402 1.62 -9.16 -10.70
N LEU A 403 1.43 -9.37 -9.39
CA LEU A 403 0.17 -9.89 -8.86
C LEU A 403 -1.00 -8.91 -9.02
N TRP A 404 -0.73 -7.61 -8.98
CA TRP A 404 -1.73 -6.58 -9.24
C TRP A 404 -2.19 -6.61 -10.70
N ASP A 405 -1.26 -6.71 -11.65
CA ASP A 405 -1.60 -6.93 -13.07
C ASP A 405 -2.40 -8.23 -13.25
N LEU A 406 -2.04 -9.31 -12.54
CA LEU A 406 -2.76 -10.57 -12.60
C LEU A 406 -4.18 -10.45 -12.08
N THR A 407 -4.35 -9.68 -11.00
CA THR A 407 -5.66 -9.41 -10.40
C THR A 407 -6.58 -8.74 -11.41
N TRP A 408 -6.11 -7.68 -12.05
CA TRP A 408 -6.89 -6.97 -13.06
C TRP A 408 -7.14 -7.80 -14.30
N ALA A 409 -6.19 -8.62 -14.74
CA ALA A 409 -6.39 -9.54 -15.86
C ALA A 409 -7.53 -10.55 -15.57
N TYR A 410 -7.62 -11.04 -14.32
CA TYR A 410 -8.73 -11.88 -13.89
C TYR A 410 -10.05 -11.11 -13.81
N VAL A 411 -10.04 -9.89 -13.27
CA VAL A 411 -11.22 -9.01 -13.21
C VAL A 411 -11.74 -8.68 -14.60
N ASP A 412 -10.88 -8.39 -15.57
CA ASP A 412 -11.26 -8.12 -16.95
C ASP A 412 -11.92 -9.35 -17.60
N LYS A 413 -11.40 -10.55 -17.31
CA LYS A 413 -11.91 -11.81 -17.86
C LYS A 413 -13.23 -12.25 -17.23
N TYR A 414 -13.38 -12.07 -15.91
CA TYR A 414 -14.45 -12.69 -15.12
C TYR A 414 -15.42 -11.69 -14.46
N GLY A 415 -15.15 -10.39 -14.56
CA GLY A 415 -15.86 -9.32 -13.86
C GLY A 415 -15.39 -9.15 -12.42
N PHE A 416 -15.66 -8.00 -11.81
CA PHE A 416 -15.46 -7.78 -10.36
C PHE A 416 -16.71 -8.21 -9.58
N ASP A 417 -16.52 -8.72 -8.37
CA ASP A 417 -17.59 -9.05 -7.42
C ASP A 417 -17.21 -8.55 -6.03
N SER A 418 -18.03 -7.67 -5.46
CA SER A 418 -17.75 -7.01 -4.18
C SER A 418 -17.96 -7.91 -2.96
N ASP A 419 -18.56 -9.09 -3.12
CA ASP A 419 -18.65 -10.07 -2.04
C ASP A 419 -17.31 -10.82 -1.89
N LEU A 420 -16.46 -10.36 -0.97
CA LEU A 420 -15.17 -11.00 -0.70
C LEU A 420 -15.29 -12.38 -0.06
N PHE A 421 -16.44 -12.76 0.49
CA PHE A 421 -16.61 -14.06 1.18
C PHE A 421 -17.14 -15.13 0.25
N ASN A 422 -18.18 -14.82 -0.52
CA ASN A 422 -18.91 -15.80 -1.34
C ASN A 422 -18.96 -15.42 -2.82
N GLY A 423 -18.27 -14.35 -3.22
CA GLY A 423 -18.22 -13.88 -4.59
C GLY A 423 -17.55 -14.86 -5.54
N ASN A 424 -17.79 -14.66 -6.83
CA ASN A 424 -17.27 -15.53 -7.88
C ASN A 424 -16.66 -14.74 -9.04
N GLY A 425 -16.35 -13.45 -8.82
CA GLY A 425 -15.66 -12.58 -9.75
C GLY A 425 -14.20 -12.95 -9.95
N GLY A 426 -13.54 -12.24 -10.85
CA GLY A 426 -12.11 -12.35 -11.13
C GLY A 426 -11.25 -12.11 -9.89
N ASN A 427 -11.61 -11.11 -9.08
CA ASN A 427 -10.97 -10.84 -7.80
C ASN A 427 -11.06 -12.05 -6.84
N ASN A 428 -12.21 -12.71 -6.71
CA ASN A 428 -12.33 -13.92 -5.89
C ASN A 428 -11.55 -15.11 -6.47
N LYS A 429 -11.56 -15.26 -7.80
CA LYS A 429 -10.85 -16.35 -8.48
C LYS A 429 -9.34 -16.24 -8.34
N VAL A 430 -8.79 -15.03 -8.46
CA VAL A 430 -7.36 -14.80 -8.25
C VAL A 430 -7.00 -14.94 -6.76
N MET A 431 -7.91 -14.58 -5.84
CA MET A 431 -7.77 -14.87 -4.40
C MET A 431 -7.54 -16.37 -4.15
N GLN A 432 -8.43 -17.23 -4.66
CA GLN A 432 -8.26 -18.68 -4.55
C GLN A 432 -6.94 -19.15 -5.16
N LEU A 433 -6.63 -18.68 -6.38
CA LEU A 433 -5.45 -19.09 -7.12
C LEU A 433 -4.15 -18.79 -6.38
N VAL A 434 -4.01 -17.58 -5.82
CA VAL A 434 -2.80 -17.17 -5.12
C VAL A 434 -2.61 -17.95 -3.82
N LEU A 435 -3.70 -18.24 -3.08
CA LEU A 435 -3.65 -19.09 -1.88
C LEU A 435 -3.20 -20.50 -2.22
N ASP A 436 -3.71 -21.07 -3.30
CA ASP A 436 -3.29 -22.38 -3.78
C ASP A 436 -1.84 -22.37 -4.29
N GLY A 437 -1.39 -21.28 -4.93
CA GLY A 437 -0.01 -21.07 -5.34
C GLY A 437 0.95 -21.05 -4.14
N LEU A 438 0.60 -20.32 -3.07
CA LEU A 438 1.37 -20.29 -1.82
C LEU A 438 1.53 -21.68 -1.20
N LYS A 439 0.51 -22.54 -1.27
CA LYS A 439 0.58 -23.93 -0.78
C LYS A 439 1.49 -24.83 -1.62
N LEU A 440 1.66 -24.51 -2.91
CA LEU A 440 2.43 -25.32 -3.85
C LEU A 440 3.90 -24.90 -3.95
N GLN A 441 4.23 -23.66 -3.61
CA GLN A 441 5.59 -23.15 -3.76
C GLN A 441 6.57 -23.79 -2.76
N PRO A 442 7.85 -23.98 -3.14
CA PRO A 442 8.85 -24.57 -2.27
C PRO A 442 9.28 -23.60 -1.15
N CYS A 443 10.10 -24.11 -0.22
CA CYS A 443 10.77 -23.27 0.77
C CYS A 443 11.90 -22.46 0.13
N SER A 444 12.07 -21.20 0.55
CA SER A 444 13.02 -20.23 -0.03
C SER A 444 12.86 -20.00 -1.55
N PRO A 445 11.64 -19.74 -2.04
CA PRO A 445 11.38 -19.57 -3.46
C PRO A 445 12.00 -18.27 -4.00
N GLY A 446 12.39 -18.29 -5.28
CA GLY A 446 12.58 -17.08 -6.10
C GLY A 446 11.31 -16.74 -6.89
N PHE A 447 11.31 -15.68 -7.70
CA PHE A 447 10.09 -15.23 -8.38
C PHE A 447 9.54 -16.26 -9.36
N ILE A 448 10.42 -16.99 -10.06
CA ILE A 448 10.01 -18.03 -11.00
C ILE A 448 9.31 -19.18 -10.26
N ASP A 449 9.82 -19.59 -9.11
CA ASP A 449 9.16 -20.60 -8.27
C ASP A 449 7.74 -20.15 -7.89
N GLY A 450 7.55 -18.86 -7.55
CA GLY A 450 6.24 -18.29 -7.22
C GLY A 450 5.27 -18.28 -8.41
N ARG A 451 5.72 -17.82 -9.59
CA ARG A 451 4.95 -17.87 -10.84
C ARG A 451 4.55 -19.30 -11.20
N ASP A 452 5.50 -20.22 -11.17
CA ASP A 452 5.27 -21.62 -11.56
C ASP A 452 4.33 -22.31 -10.59
N ALA A 453 4.34 -21.95 -9.30
CA ALA A 453 3.37 -22.41 -8.32
C ALA A 453 1.94 -21.90 -8.62
N ILE A 454 1.79 -20.64 -9.06
CA ILE A 454 0.50 -20.08 -9.51
C ILE A 454 -0.01 -20.81 -10.77
N LEU A 455 0.87 -21.06 -11.76
CA LEU A 455 0.52 -21.85 -12.95
C LEU A 455 0.11 -23.28 -12.57
N ALA A 456 0.82 -23.91 -11.64
CA ALA A 456 0.48 -25.24 -11.14
C ALA A 456 -0.87 -25.24 -10.40
N ALA A 457 -1.19 -24.19 -9.64
CA ALA A 457 -2.47 -24.03 -8.97
C ALA A 457 -3.63 -23.92 -9.97
N ASP A 458 -3.49 -23.13 -11.05
CA ASP A 458 -4.51 -23.04 -12.10
C ASP A 458 -4.68 -24.38 -12.84
N MET A 459 -3.59 -25.09 -13.10
CA MET A 459 -3.66 -26.44 -13.68
C MET A 459 -4.42 -27.41 -12.77
N ALA A 460 -4.15 -27.40 -11.47
CA ALA A 460 -4.78 -28.28 -10.50
C ALA A 460 -6.27 -27.97 -10.27
N SER A 461 -6.63 -26.69 -10.23
CA SER A 461 -7.98 -26.23 -9.86
C SER A 461 -8.93 -26.11 -11.05
N THR A 462 -8.46 -25.62 -12.20
CA THR A 462 -9.31 -25.36 -13.38
C THR A 462 -9.00 -26.25 -14.57
N GLY A 463 -7.92 -27.05 -14.49
CA GLY A 463 -7.38 -27.79 -15.63
C GLY A 463 -6.57 -26.91 -16.58
N GLY A 464 -6.13 -25.72 -16.14
CA GLY A 464 -5.25 -24.85 -16.91
C GLY A 464 -5.99 -23.81 -17.77
N GLN A 465 -7.21 -23.39 -17.40
CA GLN A 465 -8.03 -22.48 -18.21
C GLN A 465 -7.49 -21.03 -18.27
N ASN A 466 -6.51 -20.69 -17.42
CA ASN A 466 -5.97 -19.34 -17.31
C ASN A 466 -4.47 -19.26 -17.58
N GLN A 467 -3.81 -20.36 -17.94
CA GLN A 467 -2.37 -20.42 -18.16
C GLN A 467 -1.85 -19.30 -19.07
N CYS A 468 -2.55 -19.00 -20.16
CA CYS A 468 -2.18 -17.96 -21.13
C CYS A 468 -2.23 -16.58 -20.50
N LEU A 469 -3.32 -16.28 -19.79
CA LEU A 469 -3.52 -15.02 -19.08
C LEU A 469 -2.41 -14.82 -18.04
N ILE A 470 -2.11 -15.87 -17.27
CA ILE A 470 -1.04 -15.86 -16.27
C ILE A 470 0.32 -15.62 -16.94
N TRP A 471 0.64 -16.36 -18.00
CA TRP A 471 1.87 -16.19 -18.76
C TRP A 471 2.02 -14.81 -19.37
N GLU A 472 0.96 -14.27 -19.98
CA GLU A 472 0.93 -12.92 -20.56
C GLU A 472 1.25 -11.84 -19.52
N VAL A 473 0.62 -11.92 -18.36
CA VAL A 473 0.87 -10.96 -17.26
C VAL A 473 2.31 -11.03 -16.78
N PHE A 474 2.81 -12.21 -16.43
CA PHE A 474 4.17 -12.34 -15.89
C PHE A 474 5.23 -12.02 -16.94
N ALA A 475 5.05 -12.44 -18.19
CA ALA A 475 5.95 -12.09 -19.28
C ALA A 475 5.96 -10.57 -19.54
N ASN A 476 4.82 -9.88 -19.44
CA ASN A 476 4.75 -8.43 -19.62
C ASN A 476 5.57 -7.64 -18.57
N ARG A 477 5.78 -8.24 -17.40
CA ARG A 477 6.64 -7.69 -16.32
C ARG A 477 8.03 -8.33 -16.27
N GLY A 478 8.46 -9.04 -17.32
CA GLY A 478 9.82 -9.59 -17.43
C GLY A 478 10.05 -10.93 -16.71
N LEU A 479 9.00 -11.57 -16.20
CA LEU A 479 9.05 -12.91 -15.60
C LEU A 479 8.52 -13.97 -16.58
N GLY A 480 8.91 -13.86 -17.85
CA GLY A 480 8.51 -14.73 -18.95
C GLY A 480 9.21 -16.09 -19.00
N TYR A 481 8.98 -16.82 -20.09
CA TYR A 481 9.31 -18.25 -20.19
C TYR A 481 10.79 -18.56 -20.01
N ASN A 482 11.70 -17.73 -20.55
CA ASN A 482 13.15 -17.92 -20.43
C ASN A 482 13.79 -17.06 -19.33
N ALA A 483 12.98 -16.45 -18.46
CA ALA A 483 13.52 -15.71 -17.32
C ALA A 483 14.35 -16.67 -16.45
N SER A 484 15.34 -16.12 -15.74
CA SER A 484 16.16 -16.88 -14.81
C SER A 484 16.15 -16.19 -13.46
N GLN A 485 15.80 -16.92 -12.40
CA GLN A 485 15.90 -16.40 -11.03
C GLN A 485 17.30 -16.47 -10.45
N GLY A 486 18.15 -17.34 -11.01
CA GLY A 486 19.48 -17.56 -10.45
C GLY A 486 19.38 -18.28 -9.10
N ASN A 487 20.10 -17.78 -8.10
CA ASN A 487 20.05 -18.29 -6.74
C ASN A 487 19.10 -17.43 -5.90
N SER A 488 18.05 -18.01 -5.30
CA SER A 488 17.08 -17.26 -4.50
C SER A 488 17.69 -16.56 -3.26
N GLY A 489 18.90 -16.96 -2.84
CA GLY A 489 19.71 -16.30 -1.82
C GLY A 489 20.53 -15.09 -2.31
N ASP A 490 20.48 -14.77 -3.60
CA ASP A 490 21.05 -13.58 -4.23
C ASP A 490 19.94 -12.84 -5.00
N ARG A 491 19.93 -11.51 -4.91
CA ARG A 491 18.93 -10.69 -5.62
C ARG A 491 19.55 -9.87 -6.75
N THR A 492 20.71 -10.29 -7.25
CA THR A 492 21.48 -9.55 -8.25
C THR A 492 21.86 -10.38 -9.48
N ASP A 493 21.42 -11.64 -9.52
CA ASP A 493 21.69 -12.59 -10.62
C ASP A 493 20.44 -12.96 -11.43
N GLN A 494 19.31 -12.26 -11.20
CA GLN A 494 18.09 -12.44 -11.98
C GLN A 494 18.30 -11.95 -13.42
N VAL A 495 17.68 -12.64 -14.38
CA VAL A 495 17.62 -12.26 -15.79
C VAL A 495 16.16 -12.24 -16.22
N GLU A 496 15.69 -11.07 -16.65
CA GLU A 496 14.34 -10.92 -17.17
C GLU A 496 14.17 -11.47 -18.59
N ASP A 497 12.96 -11.92 -18.89
CA ASP A 497 12.52 -12.35 -20.21
C ASP A 497 11.06 -11.96 -20.42
N PHE A 498 10.73 -11.51 -21.62
CA PHE A 498 9.37 -11.07 -21.97
C PHE A 498 8.68 -12.03 -22.95
N ASN A 499 9.31 -13.18 -23.24
CA ASN A 499 8.74 -14.14 -24.18
C ASN A 499 7.69 -15.01 -23.49
N LEU A 500 6.61 -15.30 -24.22
CA LEU A 500 5.67 -16.36 -23.87
C LEU A 500 6.29 -17.73 -24.12
N PRO A 501 5.74 -18.80 -23.53
CA PRO A 501 6.09 -20.16 -23.92
C PRO A 501 5.88 -20.39 -25.43
N PRO A 502 6.62 -21.32 -26.05
CA PRO A 502 6.36 -21.72 -27.43
C PRO A 502 4.91 -22.23 -27.62
N ASP A 503 4.32 -22.04 -28.80
CA ASP A 503 2.92 -22.43 -29.10
C ASP A 503 2.63 -23.92 -28.82
N GLU A 504 3.64 -24.80 -28.87
CA GLU A 504 3.51 -26.22 -28.57
C GLU A 504 3.67 -26.58 -27.08
N ASP A 505 3.90 -25.59 -26.22
CA ASP A 505 4.04 -25.81 -24.78
C ASP A 505 2.71 -26.32 -24.17
N PRO A 506 2.71 -27.41 -23.38
CA PRO A 506 1.50 -27.96 -22.79
C PRO A 506 0.72 -26.98 -21.91
N THR A 507 1.39 -26.01 -21.29
CA THR A 507 0.70 -24.97 -20.50
C THR A 507 -0.19 -24.11 -21.38
N LEU A 508 0.12 -23.99 -22.68
CA LEU A 508 -0.69 -23.25 -23.64
C LEU A 508 -1.77 -24.10 -24.33
N GLU A 509 -1.99 -25.35 -23.92
CA GLU A 509 -2.98 -26.25 -24.55
C GLU A 509 -4.42 -25.70 -24.49
N ASN A 510 -4.75 -25.00 -23.41
CA ASN A 510 -6.05 -24.34 -23.23
C ASN A 510 -6.04 -22.88 -23.68
N CYS A 511 -4.93 -22.41 -24.25
CA CYS A 511 -4.96 -21.13 -24.93
C CYS A 511 -5.89 -21.26 -26.10
N GLU A 512 -6.85 -20.35 -26.15
CA GLU A 512 -7.57 -20.10 -27.36
C GLU A 512 -6.55 -19.59 -28.38
N VAL A 513 -5.92 -20.52 -29.11
CA VAL A 513 -5.35 -20.24 -30.41
C VAL A 513 -6.46 -19.51 -31.13
N LEU A 514 -6.20 -18.27 -31.56
CA LEU A 514 -7.09 -17.39 -32.29
C LEU A 514 -7.66 -18.10 -33.53
N SER A 515 -8.60 -18.99 -33.31
CA SER A 515 -9.46 -19.56 -34.31
C SER A 515 -10.50 -18.49 -34.59
N LEU A 516 -10.96 -18.46 -35.84
CA LEU A 516 -11.90 -17.48 -36.39
C LEU A 516 -13.25 -17.37 -35.63
N GLU A 517 -13.43 -18.08 -34.51
CA GLU A 517 -14.60 -18.05 -33.63
C GLU A 517 -14.60 -16.86 -32.64
N ASN A 518 -13.44 -16.29 -32.27
CA ASN A 518 -13.38 -15.19 -31.27
C ASN A 518 -13.23 -13.77 -31.85
N ILE A 519 -13.56 -13.57 -33.14
CA ILE A 519 -13.87 -12.23 -33.70
C ILE A 519 -15.26 -11.73 -33.20
N THR A 520 -15.83 -12.37 -32.18
CA THR A 520 -17.19 -12.15 -31.68
C THR A 520 -17.32 -11.04 -30.63
N ASN A 521 -16.23 -10.43 -30.14
CA ASN A 521 -16.32 -9.34 -29.14
C ASN A 521 -16.14 -7.91 -29.69
N LEU A 522 -16.16 -7.71 -31.02
CA LEU A 522 -16.11 -6.35 -31.60
C LEU A 522 -17.49 -5.69 -31.74
N ALA A 523 -18.57 -6.43 -31.54
CA ALA A 523 -19.93 -5.88 -31.54
C ALA A 523 -20.86 -6.72 -30.66
N SER A 524 -21.75 -6.07 -29.92
CA SER A 524 -22.83 -6.74 -29.19
C SER A 524 -24.01 -6.98 -30.14
N VAL A 525 -24.59 -8.19 -30.13
CA VAL A 525 -25.79 -8.55 -30.90
C VAL A 525 -26.88 -8.97 -29.92
N TYR A 526 -27.88 -8.12 -29.71
CA TYR A 526 -28.93 -8.34 -28.70
C TYR A 526 -30.32 -7.90 -29.19
N PRO A 527 -31.41 -8.50 -28.67
CA PRO A 527 -31.41 -9.73 -27.89
C PRO A 527 -30.98 -10.91 -28.76
N ASN A 528 -30.36 -11.91 -28.15
CA ASN A 528 -30.02 -13.17 -28.81
C ASN A 528 -30.11 -14.29 -27.77
N PRO A 529 -31.14 -15.15 -27.78
CA PRO A 529 -32.16 -15.31 -28.82
C PRO A 529 -33.12 -14.11 -29.02
N SER A 530 -33.64 -13.92 -30.24
CA SER A 530 -34.55 -12.83 -30.63
C SER A 530 -35.85 -13.36 -31.25
N ASN A 531 -36.94 -12.59 -31.15
CA ASN A 531 -38.20 -12.82 -31.87
C ASN A 531 -38.26 -12.11 -33.24
N GLY A 532 -37.10 -11.71 -33.79
CA GLY A 532 -36.98 -11.03 -35.08
C GLY A 532 -36.38 -9.63 -35.00
N LEU A 533 -36.54 -8.91 -33.88
CA LEU A 533 -35.90 -7.60 -33.69
C LEU A 533 -34.52 -7.76 -33.04
N VAL A 534 -33.48 -7.28 -33.71
CA VAL A 534 -32.08 -7.42 -33.26
C VAL A 534 -31.37 -6.07 -33.39
N SER A 535 -30.74 -5.64 -32.30
CA SER A 535 -29.81 -4.52 -32.26
C SER A 535 -28.38 -5.02 -32.36
N ILE A 536 -27.55 -4.31 -33.11
CA ILE A 536 -26.11 -4.52 -33.16
C ILE A 536 -25.45 -3.23 -32.73
N SER A 537 -24.59 -3.25 -31.71
CA SER A 537 -23.78 -2.10 -31.30
C SER A 537 -22.28 -2.41 -31.35
N SER A 538 -21.47 -1.46 -31.79
CA SER A 538 -20.01 -1.61 -31.92
C SER A 538 -19.36 -0.23 -31.96
N GLU A 539 -18.31 -0.01 -31.19
CA GLU A 539 -17.49 1.20 -31.27
C GLU A 539 -16.44 1.13 -32.41
N TYR A 540 -16.22 -0.07 -32.94
CA TYR A 540 -15.18 -0.36 -33.93
C TYR A 540 -15.70 -0.43 -35.37
N ILE A 541 -17.01 -0.63 -35.57
CA ILE A 541 -17.63 -0.68 -36.89
C ILE A 541 -18.27 0.68 -37.19
N ASN A 542 -17.74 1.42 -38.17
CA ASN A 542 -18.30 2.69 -38.63
C ASN A 542 -18.44 2.75 -40.16
N GLY A 543 -19.49 3.39 -40.64
CA GLY A 543 -19.77 3.60 -42.07
C GLY A 543 -20.53 2.44 -42.74
N GLN A 544 -20.43 2.36 -44.07
CA GLN A 544 -21.25 1.44 -44.85
C GLN A 544 -20.89 -0.03 -44.59
N THR A 545 -21.84 -0.78 -44.04
CA THR A 545 -21.68 -2.17 -43.61
C THR A 545 -22.72 -3.07 -44.27
N ALA A 546 -22.30 -4.13 -44.94
CA ALA A 546 -23.20 -5.14 -45.47
C ALA A 546 -23.56 -6.16 -44.39
N VAL A 547 -24.85 -6.36 -44.17
CA VAL A 547 -25.41 -7.28 -43.18
C VAL A 547 -26.04 -8.46 -43.92
N GLN A 548 -25.54 -9.67 -43.66
CA GLN A 548 -26.01 -10.91 -44.25
C GLN A 548 -26.47 -11.89 -43.18
N LEU A 549 -27.52 -12.66 -43.47
CA LEU A 549 -27.96 -13.77 -42.62
C LEU A 549 -27.92 -15.05 -43.44
N ILE A 550 -27.24 -16.07 -42.91
CA ILE A 550 -27.02 -17.36 -43.57
C ILE A 550 -27.60 -18.47 -42.68
N ASP A 551 -28.42 -19.35 -43.23
CA ASP A 551 -28.96 -20.49 -42.49
C ASP A 551 -27.92 -21.62 -42.30
N ILE A 552 -28.22 -22.60 -41.45
CA ILE A 552 -27.30 -23.72 -41.15
C ILE A 552 -26.91 -24.56 -42.38
N ASN A 553 -27.65 -24.48 -43.48
CA ASN A 553 -27.34 -25.18 -44.72
C ASN A 553 -26.47 -24.33 -45.67
N GLY A 554 -25.99 -23.17 -45.19
CA GLY A 554 -25.14 -22.26 -45.96
C GLY A 554 -25.92 -21.37 -46.94
N ARG A 555 -27.25 -21.35 -46.91
CA ARG A 555 -28.05 -20.50 -47.80
C ARG A 555 -28.23 -19.11 -47.20
N GLN A 556 -27.89 -18.07 -47.97
CA GLN A 556 -28.12 -16.69 -47.58
C GLN A 556 -29.62 -16.36 -47.66
N VAL A 557 -30.22 -16.01 -46.52
CA VAL A 557 -31.65 -15.68 -46.38
C VAL A 557 -31.90 -14.17 -46.22
N PHE A 558 -30.86 -13.39 -45.93
CA PHE A 558 -30.92 -11.93 -45.85
C PHE A 558 -29.62 -11.30 -46.34
N ASN A 559 -29.69 -10.15 -47.01
CA ASN A 559 -28.53 -9.33 -47.39
C ASN A 559 -28.95 -7.88 -47.67
N ARG A 560 -28.48 -6.92 -46.86
CA ARG A 560 -28.68 -5.48 -47.07
C ARG A 560 -27.53 -4.66 -46.53
N ASN A 561 -27.29 -3.49 -47.11
CA ASN A 561 -26.31 -2.53 -46.58
C ASN A 561 -26.97 -1.54 -45.63
N TYR A 562 -26.28 -1.22 -44.55
CA TYR A 562 -26.65 -0.21 -43.57
C TYR A 562 -25.50 0.78 -43.38
N ASN A 563 -25.82 2.01 -43.00
CA ASN A 563 -24.82 2.93 -42.47
C ASN A 563 -24.72 2.67 -40.96
N PHE A 564 -23.56 2.23 -40.49
CA PHE A 564 -23.33 1.90 -39.10
C PHE A 564 -22.72 3.10 -38.38
N GLU A 565 -23.41 3.61 -37.36
CA GLU A 565 -22.95 4.71 -36.49
C GLU A 565 -23.16 4.28 -35.04
N ASN A 566 -22.19 3.54 -34.51
CA ASN A 566 -22.18 2.88 -33.19
C ASN A 566 -23.29 1.83 -32.95
N LYS A 567 -24.45 1.93 -33.59
CA LYS A 567 -25.58 1.02 -33.45
C LYS A 567 -26.44 0.96 -34.71
N ILE A 568 -26.95 -0.24 -35.04
CA ILE A 568 -28.03 -0.43 -36.02
C ILE A 568 -29.11 -1.36 -35.45
N ASN A 569 -30.35 -1.16 -35.90
CA ASN A 569 -31.48 -2.03 -35.56
C ASN A 569 -31.94 -2.77 -36.82
N LEU A 570 -32.15 -4.07 -36.68
CA LEU A 570 -32.49 -5.00 -37.75
C LEU A 570 -33.82 -5.68 -37.44
N ASN A 571 -34.63 -5.92 -38.47
CA ASN A 571 -35.88 -6.66 -38.37
C ASN A 571 -35.82 -7.91 -39.28
N PHE A 572 -35.97 -9.06 -38.63
CA PHE A 572 -35.99 -10.41 -39.18
C PHE A 572 -37.31 -11.15 -38.89
N GLU A 573 -38.40 -10.46 -38.55
CA GLU A 573 -39.71 -11.07 -38.22
C GLU A 573 -40.28 -11.95 -39.34
N ASN A 574 -39.85 -11.75 -40.60
CA ASN A 574 -40.26 -12.55 -41.75
C ASN A 574 -39.31 -13.73 -42.05
N ILE A 575 -38.33 -13.99 -41.18
CA ILE A 575 -37.38 -15.09 -41.30
C ILE A 575 -37.81 -16.20 -40.33
N SER A 576 -37.80 -17.45 -40.79
CA SER A 576 -38.20 -18.60 -39.98
C SER A 576 -37.37 -18.74 -38.71
N SER A 577 -37.96 -19.26 -37.63
CA SER A 577 -37.24 -19.62 -36.41
C SER A 577 -36.09 -20.59 -36.71
N GLY A 578 -34.93 -20.40 -36.09
CA GLY A 578 -33.75 -21.23 -36.32
C GLY A 578 -32.44 -20.58 -35.88
N ILE A 579 -31.35 -21.32 -36.07
CA ILE A 579 -29.99 -20.82 -35.85
C ILE A 579 -29.45 -20.30 -37.18
N TYR A 580 -28.85 -19.12 -37.15
CA TYR A 580 -28.28 -18.44 -38.31
C TYR A 580 -26.89 -17.93 -38.01
N ILE A 581 -26.09 -17.72 -39.05
CA ILE A 581 -24.85 -16.97 -39.03
C ILE A 581 -25.14 -15.57 -39.57
N LEU A 582 -25.02 -14.58 -38.70
CA LEU A 582 -25.09 -13.16 -39.03
C LEU A 582 -23.69 -12.68 -39.40
N LYS A 583 -23.51 -12.22 -40.64
CA LYS A 583 -22.24 -11.66 -41.11
C LYS A 583 -22.35 -10.15 -41.29
N LEU A 584 -21.38 -9.41 -40.75
CA LEU A 584 -21.18 -7.98 -40.99
C LEU A 584 -19.92 -7.82 -41.83
N LYS A 585 -20.03 -7.17 -42.98
CA LYS A 585 -18.89 -6.83 -43.83
C LYS A 585 -18.74 -5.33 -43.88
N ASN A 586 -17.67 -4.81 -43.29
CA ASN A 586 -17.28 -3.41 -43.39
C ASN A 586 -15.91 -3.35 -44.08
N ASN A 587 -15.83 -2.67 -45.22
CA ASN A 587 -14.64 -2.68 -46.09
C ASN A 587 -14.18 -4.11 -46.46
N ASN A 588 -12.95 -4.48 -46.09
CA ASN A 588 -12.36 -5.81 -46.31
C ASN A 588 -12.42 -6.71 -45.06
N ILE A 589 -13.09 -6.27 -43.99
CA ILE A 589 -13.19 -6.99 -42.72
C ILE A 589 -14.56 -7.66 -42.62
N PHE A 590 -14.58 -8.88 -42.11
CA PHE A 590 -15.78 -9.68 -41.90
C PHE A 590 -15.90 -10.02 -40.41
N TYR A 591 -17.08 -9.78 -39.84
CA TYR A 591 -17.45 -10.16 -38.49
C TYR A 591 -18.59 -11.19 -38.59
N ASN A 592 -18.54 -12.26 -37.79
CA ASN A 592 -19.55 -13.32 -37.81
C ASN A 592 -20.12 -13.54 -36.40
N TYR A 593 -21.44 -13.63 -36.29
CA TYR A 593 -22.14 -13.86 -35.04
C TYR A 593 -23.15 -15.00 -35.19
N LYS A 594 -23.28 -15.85 -34.16
CA LYS A 594 -24.39 -16.80 -34.06
C LYS A 594 -25.65 -16.03 -33.66
N LEU A 595 -26.74 -16.14 -34.43
CA LEU A 595 -28.03 -15.54 -34.11
C LEU A 595 -29.11 -16.63 -34.00
N ILE A 596 -29.87 -16.60 -32.92
CA ILE A 596 -31.00 -17.52 -32.68
C ILE A 596 -32.31 -16.73 -32.84
N LEU A 597 -33.11 -17.07 -33.84
CA LEU A 597 -34.45 -16.54 -34.05
C LEU A 597 -35.49 -17.53 -33.50
N LYS A 598 -36.39 -17.07 -32.63
CA LYS A 598 -37.47 -17.86 -32.02
C LYS A 598 -38.79 -17.72 -32.75
#